data_AF-A0A8S3GRE0-F1
#
_entry.id   AF-A0A8S3GRE0-F1
#
_cell.length_a   1.000
_cell.length_b   1.000
_cell.length_c   1.000
_cell.angle_alpha   90.00
_cell.angle_beta   90.00
_cell.angle_gamma   90.00
#
_symmetry.space_group_name_H-M   'P 1'
#
loop_
_entity.id
_entity.type
_entity.pdbx_description
1 polymer ?
#
loop_
_entity_poly.entity_id
_entity_poly.type
_entity_poly.pdbx_seq_one_letter_code
_entity_poly.pdbx_strand_id
1 'polypeptide(L)'
;DLILVKRSWRTGFLRFLWQVAKDGRLISDLPNVERYCVREVFIRPKCKHRKASGNLTCDGELISGDEIKIRIHRQVLNLFASGIQFDKIEEKNPIKNSKQRKCCPFFPIRRKHQEEGI
;
A
#
# COMPACT_ATOMS: atom_id res chain seq x y z
N ASP A 1 -0.24 1.02 -2.53
CA ASP A 1 0.65 2.12 -2.94
C ASP A 1 -0.06 3.45 -2.76
N LEU A 2 0.65 4.48 -2.30
CA LEU A 2 0.18 5.87 -2.31
C LEU A 2 0.87 6.60 -3.46
N ILE A 3 0.06 7.20 -4.34
CA ILE A 3 0.53 7.97 -5.50
C ILE A 3 0.15 9.43 -5.29
N LEU A 4 1.13 10.32 -5.30
CA LEU A 4 0.94 11.76 -5.17
C LEU A 4 1.37 12.44 -6.47
N VAL A 5 0.43 13.16 -7.10
CA VAL A 5 0.73 13.97 -8.28
C VAL A 5 1.00 15.41 -7.83
N LYS A 6 2.20 15.91 -8.12
CA LYS A 6 2.58 17.28 -7.78
C LYS A 6 1.72 18.28 -8.53
N ARG A 7 1.42 19.40 -7.86
CA ARG A 7 0.77 20.54 -8.49
C ARG A 7 1.62 21.00 -9.68
N SER A 8 0.97 21.13 -10.84
CA SER A 8 1.60 21.57 -12.07
C SER A 8 0.78 22.69 -12.72
N TRP A 9 1.42 23.40 -13.65
CA TRP A 9 0.75 24.37 -14.51
C TRP A 9 -0.18 23.63 -15.48
N ARG A 10 -1.18 24.32 -16.03
CA ARG A 10 -2.20 23.72 -16.92
C ARG A 10 -1.58 22.93 -18.08
N THR A 11 -0.54 23.46 -18.72
CA THR A 11 0.20 22.78 -19.79
C THR A 11 0.97 21.55 -19.30
N GLY A 12 1.57 21.64 -18.11
CA GLY A 12 2.24 20.52 -17.45
C GLY A 12 1.26 19.40 -17.09
N PHE A 13 0.05 19.74 -16.66
CA PHE A 13 -1.01 18.79 -16.39
C PHE A 13 -1.54 18.11 -17.67
N LEU A 14 -1.73 18.86 -18.75
CA LEU A 14 -2.10 18.29 -20.05
C LEU A 14 -1.03 17.32 -20.57
N ARG A 15 0.26 17.68 -20.42
CA ARG A 15 1.37 16.80 -20.77
C ARG A 15 1.34 15.52 -19.92
N PHE A 16 1.08 15.64 -18.62
CA PHE A 16 0.89 14.49 -17.73
C PHE A 16 -0.24 13.57 -18.21
N LEU A 17 -1.44 14.12 -18.50
CA LEU A 17 -2.56 13.33 -19.01
C LEU A 17 -2.22 12.61 -20.32
N TRP A 18 -1.53 13.29 -21.23
CA TRP A 18 -1.11 12.71 -22.50
C TRP A 18 -0.12 11.56 -22.31
N GLN A 19 0.83 11.70 -21.37
CA GLN A 19 1.75 10.62 -21.01
C GLN A 19 1.01 9.44 -20.38
N VAL A 20 0.10 9.66 -19.43
CA VAL A 20 -0.71 8.58 -18.85
C VAL A 20 -1.51 7.82 -19.90
N ALA A 21 -2.04 8.52 -20.91
CA ALA A 21 -2.87 7.90 -21.94
C ALA A 21 -2.10 7.14 -23.02
N LYS A 22 -0.82 7.48 -23.28
CA LYS A 22 -0.08 6.99 -24.46
C LYS A 22 1.24 6.30 -24.19
N ASP A 23 1.86 6.54 -23.04
CA ASP A 23 3.27 6.21 -22.81
C ASP A 23 3.46 4.75 -22.37
N GLY A 24 2.38 4.02 -22.04
CA GLY A 24 2.41 2.61 -21.61
C GLY A 24 3.14 2.33 -20.30
N ARG A 25 3.89 3.31 -19.78
CA ARG A 25 4.60 3.30 -18.51
C ARG A 25 3.63 3.36 -17.34
N LEU A 26 4.07 2.84 -16.20
CA LEU A 26 3.34 2.97 -14.94
C LEU A 26 3.29 4.45 -14.54
N ILE A 27 2.15 4.90 -14.03
CA ILE A 27 1.95 6.29 -13.57
C ILE A 27 3.01 6.68 -12.53
N SER A 28 3.50 5.71 -11.75
CA SER A 28 4.54 5.93 -10.74
C SER A 28 5.88 6.42 -11.28
N ASP A 29 6.14 6.24 -12.58
CA ASP A 29 7.43 6.51 -13.20
C ASP A 29 7.46 7.90 -13.88
N LEU A 30 6.35 8.63 -13.79
CA LEU A 30 6.20 9.96 -14.37
C LEU A 30 6.90 11.01 -13.48
N PRO A 31 7.56 12.02 -14.07
CA PRO A 31 8.44 12.95 -13.34
C PRO A 31 7.72 13.83 -12.31
N ASN A 32 6.40 14.00 -12.45
CA ASN A 32 5.59 14.82 -11.56
C ASN A 32 4.87 13.99 -10.48
N VAL A 33 5.25 12.72 -10.34
CA VAL A 33 4.59 11.75 -9.47
C VAL A 33 5.56 11.27 -8.40
N GLU A 34 5.08 11.18 -7.17
CA GLU A 34 5.78 10.52 -6.07
C GLU A 34 5.01 9.27 -5.66
N ARG A 35 5.74 8.18 -5.41
CA ARG A 35 5.18 6.90 -4.95
C ARG A 35 5.70 6.59 -3.56
N TYR A 36 4.79 6.20 -2.68
CA TYR A 36 5.10 5.74 -1.33
C TYR A 36 4.44 4.39 -1.05
N CYS A 37 5.20 3.46 -0.47
CA CYS A 37 4.65 2.22 0.08
C CYS A 37 4.32 2.45 1.55
N VAL A 38 3.04 2.72 1.85
CA VAL A 38 2.55 3.04 3.20
C VAL A 38 1.60 1.97 3.70
N ARG A 39 1.62 1.68 5.00
CA ARG A 39 0.64 0.81 5.67
C ARG A 39 -0.53 1.58 6.27
N GLU A 40 -0.31 2.85 6.57
CA GLU A 40 -1.28 3.75 7.16
C GLU A 40 -0.99 5.16 6.65
N VAL A 41 -2.02 5.90 6.28
CA VAL A 41 -1.92 7.29 5.84
C VAL A 41 -3.10 8.10 6.37
N PHE A 42 -2.82 9.34 6.73
CA PHE A 42 -3.82 10.31 7.17
C PHE A 42 -3.75 11.53 6.26
N ILE A 43 -4.88 11.88 5.64
CA ILE A 43 -5.00 12.96 4.68
C ILE A 43 -6.02 13.96 5.19
N ARG A 44 -5.58 15.22 5.33
CA ARG A 44 -6.41 16.35 5.71
C ARG A 44 -6.17 17.52 4.76
N PRO A 45 -7.13 17.85 3.88
CA PRO A 45 -7.03 19.03 3.03
C PRO A 45 -6.79 20.28 3.87
N LYS A 46 -5.71 21.00 3.57
CA LYS A 46 -5.43 22.31 4.18
C LYS A 46 -5.93 23.40 3.24
N CYS A 47 -6.75 24.30 3.75
CA CYS A 47 -7.17 25.48 3.01
C CYS A 47 -6.86 26.76 3.79
N LYS A 48 -6.45 27.81 3.09
CA LYS A 48 -6.03 29.08 3.70
C LYS A 48 -7.21 29.96 4.14
N HIS A 49 -8.40 29.81 3.55
CA HIS A 49 -9.47 30.83 3.70
C HIS A 49 -10.91 30.35 3.95
N ARG A 50 -11.18 29.06 4.13
CA ARG A 50 -12.44 28.47 4.66
C ARG A 50 -12.23 26.95 4.76
N LYS A 51 -13.06 26.22 5.51
CA LYS A 51 -13.08 24.75 5.46
C LYS A 51 -13.43 24.31 4.03
N ALA A 52 -12.42 24.11 3.19
CA ALA A 52 -12.62 23.45 1.90
C ALA A 52 -12.61 21.96 2.18
N SER A 53 -13.79 21.36 2.18
CA SER A 53 -13.91 19.92 2.07
C SER A 53 -13.31 19.52 0.71
N GLY A 54 -12.32 18.63 0.74
CA GLY A 54 -11.87 17.98 -0.48
C GLY A 54 -12.92 16.94 -0.88
N ASN A 55 -13.18 16.79 -2.18
CA ASN A 55 -13.96 15.64 -2.64
C ASN A 55 -13.08 14.40 -2.53
N LEU A 56 -13.47 13.47 -1.66
CA LEU A 56 -12.79 12.20 -1.43
C LEU A 56 -13.65 11.09 -2.01
N THR A 57 -13.03 10.17 -2.75
CA THR A 57 -13.72 9.01 -3.30
C THR A 57 -13.02 7.72 -2.89
N CYS A 58 -13.80 6.66 -2.67
CA CYS A 58 -13.32 5.29 -2.47
C CYS A 58 -14.11 4.37 -3.37
N ASP A 59 -13.43 3.56 -4.17
CA ASP A 59 -14.03 2.62 -5.12
C ASP A 59 -15.08 3.23 -6.06
N GLY A 60 -14.94 4.53 -6.36
CA GLY A 60 -15.86 5.29 -7.23
C GLY A 60 -17.00 6.00 -6.50
N GLU A 61 -17.20 5.72 -5.21
CA GLU A 61 -18.23 6.38 -4.39
C GLU A 61 -17.68 7.61 -3.67
N LEU A 62 -18.52 8.64 -3.53
CA LEU A 62 -18.16 9.86 -2.81
C LEU A 62 -18.26 9.62 -1.30
N ILE A 63 -17.19 9.93 -0.58
CA ILE A 63 -17.16 9.89 0.88
C ILE A 63 -17.31 11.33 1.40
N SER A 64 -18.24 11.51 2.34
CA SER A 64 -18.36 12.77 3.07
C SER A 64 -17.33 12.83 4.21
N GLY A 65 -16.59 13.94 4.29
CA GLY A 65 -15.64 14.16 5.37
C GLY A 65 -14.61 15.25 5.06
N ASP A 66 -14.07 15.84 6.12
CA ASP A 66 -12.99 16.84 6.04
C ASP A 66 -11.60 16.20 6.15
N GLU A 67 -11.52 14.91 6.49
CA GLU A 67 -10.28 14.16 6.67
C GLU A 67 -10.51 12.66 6.44
N ILE A 68 -9.47 11.96 6.01
CA ILE A 68 -9.52 10.51 5.80
C ILE A 68 -8.29 9.84 6.39
N LYS A 69 -8.55 8.77 7.13
CA LYS A 69 -7.54 7.88 7.69
C LYS A 69 -7.65 6.53 7.00
N ILE A 70 -6.62 6.14 6.28
CA ILE A 70 -6.55 4.89 5.53
C ILE A 70 -5.57 3.97 6.23
N ARG A 71 -5.99 2.74 6.53
CA ARG A 71 -5.13 1.71 7.12
C ARG A 71 -5.25 0.43 6.32
N ILE A 72 -4.11 -0.10 5.89
CA ILE A 72 -4.05 -1.38 5.19
C ILE A 72 -4.08 -2.49 6.22
N HIS A 73 -5.18 -3.24 6.23
CA HIS A 73 -5.27 -4.50 6.96
C HIS A 73 -4.77 -5.61 6.04
N ARG A 74 -3.84 -6.45 6.53
CA ARG A 74 -3.51 -7.70 5.84
C ARG A 74 -4.69 -8.66 6.04
N GLN A 75 -5.59 -8.67 5.07
CA GLN A 75 -6.64 -9.68 5.01
C GLN A 75 -6.07 -10.97 4.44
N VAL A 76 -6.36 -12.08 5.13
CA VAL A 76 -6.12 -13.45 4.66
C VAL A 76 -7.42 -13.97 4.05
N LEU A 77 -8.00 -13.21 3.11
CA LEU A 77 -9.16 -13.68 2.37
C LEU A 77 -8.65 -14.61 1.28
N ASN A 78 -9.17 -15.84 1.27
CA ASN A 78 -8.90 -16.80 0.20
C ASN A 78 -9.67 -16.34 -1.04
N LEU A 79 -9.01 -15.51 -1.85
CA LEU A 79 -9.54 -15.14 -3.16
C LEU A 79 -9.26 -16.28 -4.13
N PHE A 80 -10.31 -16.78 -4.79
CA PHE A 80 -10.15 -17.70 -5.91
C PHE A 80 -9.67 -16.90 -7.11
N ALA A 81 -8.44 -17.14 -7.54
CA ALA A 81 -7.91 -16.61 -8.78
C ALA A 81 -7.52 -17.77 -9.71
N SER A 82 -7.77 -17.61 -11.01
CA SER A 82 -7.36 -18.58 -12.02
C SER A 82 -5.84 -18.82 -11.93
N GLY A 83 -5.42 -20.08 -11.78
CA GLY A 83 -4.02 -20.46 -11.61
C GLY A 83 -3.54 -20.65 -10.16
N ILE A 84 -4.37 -20.35 -9.16
CA ILE A 84 -4.09 -20.74 -7.77
C ILE A 84 -4.69 -22.14 -7.55
N GLN A 85 -3.89 -23.18 -7.79
CA GLN A 85 -4.23 -24.53 -7.32
C GLN A 85 -4.10 -24.53 -5.79
N PHE A 86 -5.23 -24.56 -5.10
CA PHE A 86 -5.23 -24.93 -3.69
C PHE A 86 -4.95 -26.43 -3.65
N ASP A 87 -3.70 -26.80 -3.33
CA ASP A 87 -3.44 -28.14 -2.83
C ASP A 87 -4.44 -28.35 -1.69
N LYS A 88 -5.32 -29.34 -1.88
CA LYS A 88 -6.41 -29.64 -0.95
C LYS A 88 -5.81 -29.64 0.45
N ILE A 89 -6.25 -28.71 1.30
CA ILE A 89 -6.01 -28.79 2.72
C ILE A 89 -6.68 -30.08 3.16
N GLU A 90 -5.90 -31.15 3.32
CA GLU A 90 -6.38 -32.38 3.92
C GLU A 90 -6.83 -32.02 5.34
N GLU A 91 -8.14 -31.99 5.56
CA GLU A 91 -8.72 -31.98 6.89
C GLU A 91 -8.35 -33.30 7.59
N LYS A 92 -7.17 -33.33 8.20
CA LYS A 92 -6.84 -34.28 9.25
C LYS A 92 -6.90 -33.55 10.58
N ASN A 93 -8.11 -33.40 11.09
CA ASN A 93 -8.30 -33.41 12.54
C ASN A 93 -8.53 -34.87 12.96
N PRO A 94 -7.83 -35.33 14.00
CA PRO A 94 -8.47 -35.14 15.29
C PRO A 94 -7.54 -34.50 16.33
N ILE A 95 -8.19 -33.67 17.14
CA ILE A 95 -7.74 -33.08 18.38
C ILE A 95 -7.00 -34.12 19.23
N LYS A 96 -5.70 -33.88 19.47
CA LYS A 96 -5.01 -34.42 20.64
C LYS A 96 -4.34 -33.28 21.40
N ASN A 97 -4.96 -32.94 22.52
CA ASN A 97 -4.39 -32.13 23.59
C ASN A 97 -2.94 -32.54 23.86
N SER A 98 -1.99 -31.67 23.53
CA SER A 98 -0.61 -31.82 24.03
C SER A 98 0.00 -30.46 24.35
N LYS A 99 -0.07 -30.16 25.65
CA LYS A 99 0.92 -29.44 26.47
C LYS A 99 1.63 -28.24 25.82
N GLN A 100 1.28 -27.06 26.33
CA GLN A 100 2.04 -25.80 26.26
C GLN A 100 3.55 -26.04 26.14
N ARG A 101 4.13 -25.67 25.00
CA ARG A 101 5.57 -25.49 24.86
C ARG A 101 5.89 -24.00 24.82
N LYS A 102 6.76 -23.63 25.76
CA LYS A 102 7.26 -22.29 26.08
C LYS A 102 7.80 -21.58 24.84
N CYS A 103 7.42 -20.31 24.67
CA CYS A 103 8.09 -19.39 23.76
C CYS A 103 9.56 -19.24 24.18
N CYS A 104 10.49 -19.50 23.25
CA CYS A 104 11.87 -19.03 23.38
C CYS A 104 12.00 -17.67 22.65
N PRO A 105 12.77 -16.72 23.19
CA PRO A 105 12.84 -15.36 22.69
C PRO A 105 13.88 -15.18 21.57
N PHE A 106 13.68 -14.12 20.77
CA PHE A 106 14.71 -13.30 20.13
C PHE A 106 15.87 -14.00 19.40
N PHE A 107 15.83 -13.99 18.06
CA PHE A 107 17.06 -14.07 17.25
C PHE A 107 17.70 -12.67 17.13
N PRO A 108 18.95 -12.45 17.54
CA PRO A 108 19.66 -11.23 17.17
C PRO A 108 20.22 -11.37 15.75
N ILE A 109 19.96 -10.36 14.93
CA ILE A 109 20.57 -10.18 13.61
C ILE A 109 22.07 -9.93 13.81
N ARG A 110 22.90 -10.92 13.44
CA ARG A 110 24.35 -10.81 13.42
C ARG A 110 24.78 -10.03 12.17
N ARG A 111 25.16 -8.77 12.32
CA ARG A 111 25.86 -8.01 11.26
C ARG A 111 27.23 -8.64 11.07
N LYS A 112 27.56 -9.10 9.86
CA LYS A 112 28.95 -9.35 9.46
C LYS A 112 29.52 -8.02 8.95
N HIS A 113 30.43 -7.45 9.74
CA HIS A 113 31.49 -6.59 9.21
C HIS A 113 32.36 -7.45 8.30
N GLN A 114 32.69 -6.95 7.11
CA GLN A 114 33.77 -7.48 6.30
C GLN A 114 34.82 -6.37 6.26
N GLU A 115 35.87 -6.56 7.06
CA GLU A 115 37.10 -5.77 7.04
C GLU A 115 37.99 -6.18 5.86
N GLU A 116 38.87 -5.25 5.52
CA GLU A 116 39.87 -5.19 4.47
C GLU A 116 41.02 -6.22 4.61
N GLY A 117 41.82 -6.34 3.53
CA GLY A 117 43.13 -7.00 3.47
C GLY A 117 43.12 -8.14 2.46
N ILE A 118 43.87 -8.12 1.35
CA ILE A 118 45.29 -7.73 1.15
C ILE A 118 45.43 -6.91 -0.14
#